data_AF-Q7P6Q1-F1
#
_entry.id   AF-Q7P6Q1-F1
#
_cell.length_a   1.000
_cell.length_b   1.000
_cell.length_c   1.000
_cell.angle_alpha   90.00
_cell.angle_beta   90.00
_cell.angle_gamma   90.00
#
_symmetry.space_group_name_H-M   'P 1'
#
loop_
_entity.id
_entity.type
_entity.pdbx_description
1 polymer ?
#
loop_
_entity_poly.entity_id
_entity_poly.type
_entity_poly.pdbx_seq_one_letter_code
_entity_poly.pdbx_strand_id
1 'polypeptide(L)'
;MQLFSLINKFEKDELLAFIVFGFSFDHYCKYQTKKEDNIYKSCDSLSEGLIKLFLNILDIKDNEEILNLYSDLGDFLVASSLSNSSVTIYGSEDYFVRDKLSILKAALFSNNIKFENTDKENGIVFNDSAEENISTLKYFENRESQKVDKIFLNLSQILGYYKNNIKEVTEEYRSKLENNFKIPNKILKNASLEWIFHILLINQLKEKGKGISLVKTNILYKPENKNIRKYFVENGYIESIIYLPKNMLIDYPFPLALIVFSKKNKKIKFIDAYKFCKIEKFKIEFIDNYFKNPKISEIKEQNINIIIDTNVEKIIDLINNQKNIKESFSKKIEDIVEKDYNLVVTENFEILVDILKKFKNEIKFKDIIKNIVRGSQKTISKFKSEEETQYIYLSLSDINDGLIEFKNIENYLKEVPKNQEKFFIKNNSILLSKYGSSPKLAISQIPDDKKVIPSGNFIIIEVDEEKLNPWYLMSYFSSGFGSEKLKETYTEAKNDTISIRKLENIEIPVPPIKEQEKIAKEYRESLKKIEEMKKKLKNEIQNSREIFIKYSGGLV
;
A
#
# COMPACT_ATOMS: atom_id res chain seq x y z
N MET A 1 22.83 5.04 -28.09
CA MET A 1 24.21 5.58 -28.14
C MET A 1 25.13 4.38 -28.22
N GLN A 2 25.88 4.18 -29.31
CA GLN A 2 26.76 2.99 -29.43
C GLN A 2 27.87 3.10 -28.38
N LEU A 3 28.00 2.08 -27.52
CA LEU A 3 28.97 2.01 -26.43
C LEU A 3 30.41 2.34 -26.88
N PHE A 4 30.72 2.04 -28.15
CA PHE A 4 31.99 2.35 -28.81
C PHE A 4 32.33 3.84 -28.90
N SER A 5 31.35 4.76 -28.87
CA SER A 5 31.63 6.21 -28.90
C SER A 5 32.14 6.77 -27.57
N LEU A 6 32.08 5.97 -26.49
CA LEU A 6 32.60 6.30 -25.16
C LEU A 6 34.03 5.79 -24.95
N ILE A 7 34.40 4.73 -25.69
CA ILE A 7 35.76 4.18 -25.69
C ILE A 7 36.68 5.26 -26.25
N ASN A 8 37.66 5.71 -25.45
CA ASN A 8 38.60 6.83 -25.68
C ASN A 8 38.10 8.25 -25.37
N LYS A 9 36.88 8.43 -24.86
CA LYS A 9 36.41 9.75 -24.36
C LYS A 9 36.51 9.92 -22.85
N PHE A 10 36.47 8.81 -22.12
CA PHE A 10 36.55 8.77 -20.67
C PHE A 10 37.66 7.82 -20.27
N GLU A 11 38.38 8.15 -19.20
CA GLU A 11 39.33 7.24 -18.59
C GLU A 11 38.61 6.03 -17.99
N LYS A 12 39.35 4.93 -17.80
CA LYS A 12 38.80 3.71 -17.20
C LYS A 12 38.15 3.99 -15.84
N ASP A 13 38.78 4.85 -15.03
CA ASP A 13 38.30 5.21 -13.69
C ASP A 13 37.03 6.08 -13.75
N GLU A 14 36.91 6.94 -14.76
CA GLU A 14 35.69 7.74 -14.99
C GLU A 14 34.50 6.85 -15.43
N LEU A 15 34.75 5.87 -16.30
CA LEU A 15 33.72 4.89 -16.70
C LEU A 15 33.30 4.01 -15.52
N LEU A 16 34.25 3.59 -14.68
CA LEU A 16 33.98 2.85 -13.45
C LEU A 16 33.13 3.67 -12.48
N ALA A 17 33.51 4.92 -12.22
CA ALA A 17 32.75 5.83 -11.37
C ALA A 17 31.33 6.05 -11.91
N PHE A 18 31.17 6.19 -13.24
CA PHE A 18 29.87 6.30 -13.87
C PHE A 18 29.00 5.04 -13.66
N ILE A 19 29.55 3.85 -13.81
CA ILE A 19 28.81 2.59 -13.58
C ILE A 19 28.40 2.46 -12.10
N VAL A 20 29.29 2.83 -11.17
CA VAL A 20 29.05 2.67 -9.73
C VAL A 20 28.04 3.70 -9.20
N PHE A 21 28.21 4.98 -9.56
CA PHE A 21 27.47 6.09 -8.97
C PHE A 21 26.42 6.71 -9.89
N GLY A 22 26.51 6.50 -11.20
CA GLY A 22 25.63 7.13 -12.19
C GLY A 22 24.21 6.61 -12.21
N PHE A 23 23.90 5.52 -11.51
CA PHE A 23 22.57 4.90 -11.49
C PHE A 23 22.08 4.59 -10.06
N SER A 24 22.49 5.37 -9.05
CA SER A 24 22.02 5.16 -7.68
C SER A 24 20.59 5.67 -7.45
N PHE A 25 19.99 5.29 -6.31
CA PHE A 25 18.74 5.88 -5.82
C PHE A 25 18.76 7.42 -5.87
N ASP A 26 19.85 8.04 -5.40
CA ASP A 26 20.01 9.50 -5.39
C ASP A 26 20.10 10.10 -6.79
N HIS A 27 20.71 9.38 -7.75
CA HIS A 27 20.71 9.79 -9.15
C HIS A 27 19.27 9.87 -9.68
N TYR A 28 18.47 8.83 -9.46
CA TYR A 28 17.08 8.80 -9.92
C TYR A 28 16.15 9.75 -9.14
N CYS A 29 16.53 10.14 -7.92
CA CYS A 29 15.87 11.22 -7.19
C CYS A 29 16.15 12.62 -7.78
N LYS A 30 17.14 12.75 -8.67
CA LYS A 30 17.49 14.01 -9.35
C LYS A 30 17.13 14.00 -10.83
N TYR A 31 17.33 12.87 -11.51
CA TYR A 31 17.23 12.76 -12.96
C TYR A 31 16.36 11.58 -13.37
N GLN A 32 15.42 11.82 -14.29
CA GLN A 32 14.63 10.77 -14.94
C GLN A 32 14.57 10.95 -16.45
N THR A 33 14.42 9.86 -17.19
CA THR A 33 14.25 9.90 -18.64
C THR A 33 12.78 9.79 -19.03
N LYS A 34 12.32 10.64 -19.94
CA LYS A 34 10.95 10.63 -20.45
C LYS A 34 10.85 9.66 -21.64
N LYS A 35 9.98 8.64 -21.58
CA LYS A 35 9.65 7.74 -22.72
C LYS A 35 8.25 8.02 -23.26
N GLU A 36 8.05 7.78 -24.56
CA GLU A 36 6.82 8.04 -25.36
C GLU A 36 5.51 7.46 -24.81
N ASP A 37 5.54 6.41 -23.97
CA ASP A 37 4.33 5.68 -23.58
C ASP A 37 3.83 5.97 -22.16
N ASN A 38 3.77 7.21 -21.65
CA ASN A 38 3.17 7.53 -20.33
C ASN A 38 3.64 6.65 -19.12
N ILE A 39 4.72 5.88 -19.29
CA ILE A 39 5.25 4.95 -18.31
C ILE A 39 6.64 5.48 -18.03
N TYR A 40 6.71 6.42 -17.09
CA TYR A 40 7.91 6.61 -16.31
C TYR A 40 8.24 5.22 -15.76
N LYS A 41 9.35 4.62 -16.21
CA LYS A 41 9.84 3.41 -15.58
C LYS A 41 10.32 3.88 -14.22
N SER A 42 9.46 3.72 -13.22
CA SER A 42 9.74 4.02 -11.83
C SER A 42 11.10 3.44 -11.49
N CYS A 43 11.90 4.23 -10.78
CA CYS A 43 13.15 3.73 -10.25
C CYS A 43 12.85 2.59 -9.27
N ASP A 44 13.48 1.45 -9.47
CA ASP A 44 13.36 0.28 -8.58
C ASP A 44 14.52 0.23 -7.57
N SER A 45 15.49 1.15 -7.70
CA SER A 45 16.63 1.25 -6.79
C SER A 45 16.12 1.55 -5.39
N LEU A 46 16.71 0.86 -4.43
CA LEU A 46 16.34 0.93 -3.03
C LEU A 46 17.22 1.97 -2.36
N SER A 47 16.62 2.84 -1.54
CA SER A 47 17.39 3.74 -0.67
C SER A 47 18.36 2.95 0.23
N GLU A 48 19.49 3.54 0.61
CA GLU A 48 20.47 2.91 1.50
C GLU A 48 19.85 2.41 2.80
N GLY A 49 18.91 3.17 3.38
CA GLY A 49 18.21 2.78 4.60
C GLY A 49 17.35 1.52 4.45
N LEU A 50 16.74 1.30 3.29
CA LEU A 50 16.03 0.05 2.99
C LEU A 50 17.00 -1.11 2.85
N ILE A 51 18.11 -0.92 2.13
CA ILE A 51 19.14 -1.95 1.96
C ILE A 51 19.71 -2.35 3.33
N LYS A 52 20.05 -1.38 4.17
CA LYS A 52 20.55 -1.62 5.53
C LYS A 52 19.53 -2.36 6.40
N LEU A 53 18.25 -1.99 6.31
CA LEU A 53 17.18 -2.73 6.98
C LEU A 53 17.13 -4.19 6.51
N PHE A 54 17.21 -4.43 5.20
CA PHE A 54 17.14 -5.77 4.61
C PHE A 54 18.31 -6.64 5.04
N LEU A 55 19.53 -6.10 5.02
CA LEU A 55 20.74 -6.78 5.50
C LEU A 55 20.63 -7.14 6.98
N ASN A 56 20.18 -6.20 7.82
CA ASN A 56 20.02 -6.45 9.26
C ASN A 56 18.93 -7.49 9.58
N ILE A 57 17.85 -7.56 8.80
CA ILE A 57 16.79 -8.56 8.98
C ILE A 57 17.28 -9.95 8.56
N LEU A 58 17.97 -10.03 7.43
CA LEU A 58 18.49 -11.29 6.92
C LEU A 58 19.61 -11.84 7.81
N ASP A 59 20.36 -10.96 8.48
CA ASP A 59 21.49 -11.31 9.36
C ASP A 59 22.44 -12.30 8.66
N ILE A 60 22.92 -11.88 7.49
CA ILE A 60 23.80 -12.65 6.62
C ILE A 60 25.13 -12.90 7.35
N LYS A 61 25.61 -14.15 7.30
CA LYS A 61 26.89 -14.58 7.86
C LYS A 61 27.86 -14.98 6.75
N ASP A 62 29.14 -14.93 7.07
CA ASP A 62 30.21 -15.45 6.22
C ASP A 62 29.98 -16.91 5.81
N ASN A 63 30.32 -17.23 4.56
CA ASN A 63 30.11 -18.51 3.89
C ASN A 63 28.65 -18.95 3.68
N GLU A 64 27.67 -18.07 3.92
CA GLU A 64 26.28 -18.33 3.53
C GLU A 64 26.05 -18.09 2.02
N GLU A 65 25.08 -18.82 1.48
CA GLU A 65 24.58 -18.62 0.12
C GLU A 65 23.34 -17.70 0.13
N ILE A 66 23.34 -16.70 -0.74
CA ILE A 66 22.28 -15.70 -0.85
C ILE A 66 21.70 -15.75 -2.27
N LEU A 67 20.38 -15.72 -2.39
CA LEU A 67 19.69 -15.50 -3.67
C LEU A 67 18.96 -14.16 -3.64
N ASN A 68 19.21 -13.31 -4.63
CA ASN A 68 18.45 -12.09 -4.85
C ASN A 68 17.76 -12.15 -6.22
N LEU A 69 16.43 -12.10 -6.20
CA LEU A 69 15.59 -12.09 -7.40
C LEU A 69 14.97 -10.71 -7.61
N TYR A 70 14.94 -10.29 -8.88
CA TYR A 70 14.63 -8.92 -9.28
C TYR A 70 15.63 -7.95 -8.65
N SER A 71 16.92 -8.23 -8.89
CA SER A 71 18.02 -7.51 -8.29
C SER A 71 18.16 -6.06 -8.76
N ASP A 72 17.42 -5.66 -9.79
CA ASP A 72 17.48 -4.35 -10.42
C ASP A 72 18.92 -3.98 -10.81
N LEU A 73 19.53 -2.99 -10.16
CA LEU A 73 20.88 -2.54 -10.43
C LEU A 73 21.95 -3.26 -9.59
N GLY A 74 21.55 -4.25 -8.80
CA GLY A 74 22.45 -5.06 -7.98
C GLY A 74 22.89 -4.41 -6.67
N ASP A 75 22.25 -3.32 -6.24
CA ASP A 75 22.63 -2.57 -5.04
C ASP A 75 22.67 -3.46 -3.78
N PHE A 76 21.64 -4.29 -3.60
CA PHE A 76 21.59 -5.24 -2.48
C PHE A 76 22.68 -6.32 -2.59
N LEU A 77 23.01 -6.79 -3.79
CA LEU A 77 24.06 -7.80 -4.02
C LEU A 77 25.42 -7.24 -3.59
N VAL A 78 25.73 -6.03 -4.06
CA VAL A 78 26.98 -5.33 -3.74
C VAL A 78 27.06 -5.04 -2.25
N ALA A 79 26.01 -4.48 -1.65
CA ALA A 79 25.99 -4.17 -0.22
C ALA A 79 26.14 -5.42 0.65
N SER A 80 25.55 -6.55 0.24
CA SER A 80 25.71 -7.85 0.91
C SER A 80 27.17 -8.32 0.86
N SER A 81 27.81 -8.25 -0.31
CA SER A 81 29.20 -8.68 -0.49
C SER A 81 30.21 -7.76 0.21
N LEU A 82 29.91 -6.46 0.35
CA LEU A 82 30.75 -5.52 1.09
C LEU A 82 30.62 -5.73 2.60
N SER A 83 29.46 -6.15 3.07
CA SER A 83 29.22 -6.41 4.50
C SER A 83 29.81 -7.75 4.96
N ASN A 84 29.93 -8.73 4.06
CA ASN A 84 30.49 -10.05 4.34
C ASN A 84 31.32 -10.51 3.14
N SER A 85 32.64 -10.68 3.28
CA SER A 85 33.53 -10.90 2.12
C SER A 85 33.51 -12.33 1.57
N SER A 86 33.06 -13.31 2.36
CA SER A 86 33.10 -14.73 2.01
C SER A 86 31.75 -15.33 1.58
N VAL A 87 30.69 -14.51 1.48
CA VAL A 87 29.37 -15.00 1.02
C VAL A 87 29.38 -15.30 -0.46
N THR A 88 28.60 -16.30 -0.87
CA THR A 88 28.30 -16.54 -2.29
C THR A 88 26.92 -15.99 -2.61
N ILE A 89 26.83 -15.12 -3.60
CA ILE A 89 25.58 -14.41 -3.92
C ILE A 89 25.16 -14.76 -5.34
N TYR A 90 23.90 -15.12 -5.50
CA TYR A 90 23.26 -15.45 -6.76
C TYR A 90 22.25 -14.35 -7.11
N GLY A 91 22.47 -13.65 -8.23
CA GLY A 91 21.59 -12.60 -8.74
C GLY A 91 20.76 -13.08 -9.94
N SER A 92 19.54 -12.55 -10.05
CA SER A 92 18.68 -12.70 -11.22
C SER A 92 17.86 -11.43 -11.46
N GLU A 93 17.74 -11.04 -12.73
CA GLU A 93 16.96 -9.91 -13.18
C GLU A 93 16.34 -10.21 -14.55
N ASP A 94 15.01 -10.13 -14.66
CA ASP A 94 14.31 -10.46 -15.89
C ASP A 94 14.46 -9.34 -16.95
N TYR A 95 14.76 -8.09 -16.54
CA TYR A 95 14.92 -6.99 -17.49
C TYR A 95 16.37 -6.86 -17.99
N PHE A 96 16.58 -7.21 -19.26
CA PHE A 96 17.91 -7.27 -19.91
C PHE A 96 18.86 -6.11 -19.55
N VAL A 97 18.45 -4.85 -19.69
CA VAL A 97 19.36 -3.72 -19.42
C VAL A 97 19.76 -3.64 -17.94
N ARG A 98 18.83 -3.94 -17.02
CA ARG A 98 19.08 -3.93 -15.57
C ARG A 98 19.99 -5.08 -15.19
N ASP A 99 19.74 -6.25 -15.77
CA ASP A 99 20.59 -7.44 -15.65
C ASP A 99 22.05 -7.12 -16.03
N LYS A 100 22.28 -6.50 -17.20
CA LYS A 100 23.65 -6.13 -17.63
C LYS A 100 24.29 -5.08 -16.73
N LEU A 101 23.55 -4.06 -16.30
CA LEU A 101 24.07 -3.07 -15.35
C LEU A 101 24.44 -3.70 -14.01
N SER A 102 23.60 -4.60 -13.51
CA SER A 102 23.84 -5.33 -12.26
C SER A 102 25.05 -6.26 -12.36
N ILE A 103 25.21 -7.00 -13.46
CA ILE A 103 26.39 -7.84 -13.74
C ILE A 103 27.66 -6.98 -13.76
N LEU A 104 27.66 -5.89 -14.53
CA LEU A 104 28.79 -4.98 -14.64
C LEU A 104 29.16 -4.40 -13.28
N LYS A 105 28.17 -3.89 -12.54
CA LYS A 105 28.38 -3.31 -11.22
C LYS A 105 28.94 -4.34 -10.25
N ALA A 106 28.32 -5.52 -10.15
CA ALA A 106 28.77 -6.58 -9.25
C ALA A 106 30.20 -7.05 -9.53
N ALA A 107 30.59 -7.18 -10.81
CA ALA A 107 31.94 -7.59 -11.22
C ALA A 107 33.04 -6.61 -10.76
N LEU A 108 32.69 -5.35 -10.44
CA LEU A 108 33.64 -4.38 -9.88
C LEU A 108 33.90 -4.58 -8.39
N PHE A 109 32.96 -5.21 -7.68
CA PHE A 109 33.03 -5.34 -6.22
C PHE A 109 33.42 -6.73 -5.76
N SER A 110 32.99 -7.79 -6.45
CA SER A 110 33.20 -9.15 -5.96
C SER A 110 33.05 -10.22 -7.03
N ASN A 111 34.00 -11.16 -7.05
CA ASN A 111 33.92 -12.38 -7.86
C ASN A 111 32.97 -13.43 -7.25
N ASN A 112 32.49 -13.21 -6.02
CA ASN A 112 31.57 -14.13 -5.35
C ASN A 112 30.10 -13.85 -5.69
N ILE A 113 29.81 -12.79 -6.47
CA ILE A 113 28.48 -12.50 -7.01
C ILE A 113 28.37 -13.15 -8.39
N LYS A 114 27.41 -14.07 -8.54
CA LYS A 114 27.17 -14.88 -9.73
C LYS A 114 25.78 -14.60 -10.27
N PHE A 115 25.66 -14.40 -11.58
CA PHE A 115 24.37 -14.27 -12.26
C PHE A 115 24.10 -15.55 -13.04
N GLU A 116 22.97 -16.20 -12.75
CA GLU A 116 22.66 -17.55 -13.23
C GLU A 116 21.48 -17.61 -14.21
N ASN A 117 20.83 -16.47 -14.46
CA ASN A 117 19.69 -16.27 -15.37
C ASN A 117 20.12 -15.93 -16.81
N THR A 118 21.40 -16.03 -17.14
CA THR A 118 21.92 -15.77 -18.50
C THR A 118 22.14 -17.10 -19.22
N ASP A 119 21.53 -17.27 -20.40
CA ASP A 119 21.85 -18.39 -21.27
C ASP A 119 23.34 -18.32 -21.63
N LYS A 120 24.10 -19.33 -21.19
CA LYS A 120 25.54 -19.39 -21.38
C LYS A 120 25.85 -19.81 -22.82
N GLU A 121 25.90 -18.86 -23.73
CA GLU A 121 26.83 -18.97 -24.86
C GLU A 121 27.97 -17.95 -24.71
N ASN A 122 29.15 -18.47 -24.35
CA ASN A 122 30.47 -17.83 -24.50
C ASN A 122 30.79 -16.55 -23.72
N GLY A 123 30.09 -16.25 -22.62
CA GLY A 123 30.57 -15.29 -21.61
C GLY A 123 30.70 -13.84 -22.08
N ILE A 124 30.17 -13.51 -23.26
CA ILE A 124 30.09 -12.15 -23.80
C ILE A 124 28.74 -12.02 -24.48
N VAL A 125 27.80 -11.31 -23.85
CA VAL A 125 26.52 -10.96 -24.47
C VAL A 125 26.65 -9.56 -25.06
N PHE A 126 27.01 -9.49 -26.33
CA PHE A 126 26.71 -8.34 -27.18
C PHE A 126 25.82 -8.84 -28.31
N ASN A 127 24.51 -8.71 -28.16
CA ASN A 127 23.61 -8.55 -29.30
C ASN A 127 22.30 -7.88 -28.88
N ASP A 128 21.83 -7.00 -29.75
CA ASP A 128 20.57 -6.23 -29.70
C ASP A 128 19.36 -7.10 -30.11
N SER A 129 19.52 -8.43 -30.12
CA SER A 129 18.46 -9.39 -30.46
C SER A 129 17.74 -9.84 -29.21
N ALA A 130 16.42 -9.89 -29.30
CA ALA A 130 15.45 -10.26 -28.27
C ALA A 130 15.59 -11.70 -27.74
N GLU A 131 16.75 -12.04 -27.16
CA GLU A 131 16.87 -13.22 -26.30
C GLU A 131 16.40 -12.83 -24.90
N GLU A 132 15.23 -13.35 -24.54
CA GLU A 132 14.61 -13.17 -23.24
C GLU A 132 15.49 -13.81 -22.16
N ASN A 133 15.79 -13.07 -21.08
CA ASN A 133 16.43 -13.66 -19.90
C ASN A 133 15.63 -14.89 -19.44
N ILE A 134 16.31 -15.89 -18.87
CA ILE A 134 15.63 -17.08 -18.35
C ILE A 134 14.59 -16.61 -17.32
N SER A 135 13.31 -16.92 -17.55
CA SER A 135 12.26 -16.52 -16.63
C SER A 135 12.51 -17.06 -15.22
N THR A 136 12.09 -16.34 -14.19
CA THR A 136 12.30 -16.75 -12.80
C THR A 136 11.84 -18.20 -12.52
N LEU A 137 10.74 -18.66 -13.13
CA LEU A 137 10.32 -20.06 -13.02
C LEU A 137 11.29 -21.03 -13.67
N LYS A 138 11.71 -20.77 -14.91
CA LYS A 138 12.65 -21.65 -15.61
C LYS A 138 14.00 -21.67 -14.89
N TYR A 139 14.41 -20.55 -14.31
CA TYR A 139 15.58 -20.47 -13.44
C TYR A 139 15.44 -21.44 -12.25
N PHE A 140 14.31 -21.44 -11.55
CA PHE A 140 14.08 -22.37 -10.45
C PHE A 140 13.90 -23.82 -10.88
N GLU A 141 13.34 -24.09 -12.06
CA GLU A 141 13.28 -25.44 -12.64
C GLU A 141 14.69 -25.98 -12.93
N ASN A 142 15.57 -25.13 -13.44
CA ASN A 142 16.97 -25.47 -13.75
C ASN A 142 17.85 -25.59 -12.49
N ARG A 143 17.50 -24.90 -11.40
CA ARG A 143 18.29 -24.87 -10.16
C ARG A 143 18.19 -26.15 -9.31
N GLU A 144 17.35 -27.10 -9.72
CA GLU A 144 17.12 -28.37 -9.00
C GLU A 144 16.87 -28.18 -7.48
N SER A 145 17.41 -29.09 -6.66
CA SER A 145 17.26 -29.15 -5.20
C SER A 145 18.21 -28.24 -4.41
N GLN A 146 19.02 -27.40 -5.09
CA GLN A 146 19.95 -26.50 -4.40
C GLN A 146 19.15 -25.46 -3.61
N LYS A 147 19.40 -25.40 -2.31
CA LYS A 147 18.75 -24.44 -1.40
C LYS A 147 19.78 -23.45 -0.88
N VAL A 148 19.35 -22.21 -0.65
CA VAL A 148 20.21 -21.14 -0.13
C VAL A 148 19.83 -20.76 1.30
N ASP A 149 20.75 -20.09 1.99
CA ASP A 149 20.55 -19.65 3.39
C ASP A 149 19.66 -18.40 3.44
N LYS A 150 19.87 -17.46 2.52
CA LYS A 150 19.18 -16.17 2.51
C LYS A 150 18.53 -15.90 1.16
N ILE A 151 17.33 -15.32 1.17
CA ILE A 151 16.65 -14.89 -0.06
C ILE A 151 16.15 -13.46 0.08
N PHE A 152 16.44 -12.61 -0.91
CA PHE A 152 15.72 -11.35 -1.11
C PHE A 152 14.92 -11.41 -2.42
N LEU A 153 13.65 -11.00 -2.34
CA LEU A 153 12.73 -11.00 -3.47
C LEU A 153 11.99 -9.67 -3.56
N ASN A 154 12.38 -8.81 -4.51
CA ASN A 154 11.77 -7.49 -4.69
C ASN A 154 10.55 -7.55 -5.64
N LEU A 155 9.35 -7.70 -5.10
CA LEU A 155 8.10 -7.75 -5.88
C LEU A 155 7.29 -6.46 -5.82
N SER A 156 7.85 -5.40 -5.24
CA SER A 156 7.16 -4.12 -5.07
C SER A 156 6.59 -3.59 -6.39
N GLN A 157 7.27 -3.86 -7.50
CA GLN A 157 6.92 -3.36 -8.82
C GLN A 157 6.61 -4.45 -9.83
N ILE A 158 6.26 -5.67 -9.39
CA ILE A 158 6.03 -6.82 -10.29
C ILE A 158 4.99 -6.56 -11.38
N LEU A 159 4.00 -5.70 -11.10
CA LEU A 159 3.00 -5.27 -12.06
C LEU A 159 3.60 -4.47 -13.23
N GLY A 160 4.68 -3.74 -12.99
CA GLY A 160 5.43 -3.05 -14.04
C GLY A 160 6.17 -4.03 -14.95
N TYR A 161 6.69 -5.13 -14.39
CA TYR A 161 7.38 -6.18 -15.12
C TYR A 161 6.47 -6.94 -16.10
N TYR A 162 5.25 -7.29 -15.66
CA TYR A 162 4.33 -8.12 -16.44
C TYR A 162 3.04 -7.39 -16.86
N LYS A 163 3.05 -6.06 -16.96
CA LYS A 163 1.83 -5.25 -17.15
C LYS A 163 0.91 -5.77 -18.27
N ASN A 164 1.50 -6.20 -19.39
CA ASN A 164 0.78 -6.59 -20.59
C ASN A 164 0.33 -8.06 -20.59
N ASN A 165 0.97 -8.92 -19.78
CA ASN A 165 0.78 -10.38 -19.81
C ASN A 165 0.67 -11.02 -18.43
N ILE A 166 0.46 -10.25 -17.36
CA ILE A 166 0.49 -10.77 -15.98
C ILE A 166 -0.49 -11.93 -15.77
N LYS A 167 -1.67 -11.90 -16.41
CA LYS A 167 -2.66 -12.98 -16.30
C LYS A 167 -2.13 -14.29 -16.90
N GLU A 168 -1.61 -14.22 -18.12
CA GLU A 168 -1.03 -15.36 -18.83
C GLU A 168 0.15 -15.95 -18.06
N VAL A 169 1.10 -15.10 -17.64
CA VAL A 169 2.26 -15.51 -16.83
C VAL A 169 1.81 -16.14 -15.51
N THR A 170 0.81 -15.55 -14.84
CA THR A 170 0.27 -16.12 -13.59
C THR A 170 -0.32 -17.52 -13.83
N GLU A 171 -1.09 -17.72 -14.91
CA GLU A 171 -1.71 -19.00 -15.24
C GLU A 171 -0.67 -20.07 -15.62
N GLU A 172 0.35 -19.69 -16.39
CA GLU A 172 1.47 -20.57 -16.72
C GLU A 172 2.19 -21.06 -15.44
N TYR A 173 2.53 -20.11 -14.56
CA TYR A 173 3.24 -20.42 -13.32
C TYR A 173 2.39 -21.30 -12.38
N ARG A 174 1.08 -21.04 -12.26
CA ARG A 174 0.18 -21.91 -11.47
C ARG A 174 0.18 -23.34 -12.00
N SER A 175 0.05 -23.50 -13.30
CA SER A 175 -0.01 -24.82 -13.94
C SER A 175 1.29 -25.60 -13.72
N LYS A 176 2.44 -24.93 -13.86
CA LYS A 176 3.75 -25.53 -13.59
C LYS A 176 3.98 -25.84 -12.11
N LEU A 177 3.55 -24.98 -11.18
CA LEU A 177 3.63 -25.28 -9.73
C LEU A 177 2.77 -26.48 -9.33
N GLU A 178 1.58 -26.62 -9.92
CA GLU A 178 0.72 -27.78 -9.71
C GLU A 178 1.39 -29.06 -10.18
N ASN A 179 1.94 -29.06 -11.40
CA ASN A 179 2.52 -30.25 -12.03
C ASN A 179 3.90 -30.61 -11.46
N ASN A 180 4.81 -29.64 -11.37
CA ASN A 180 6.22 -29.87 -11.06
C ASN A 180 6.49 -29.88 -9.56
N PHE A 181 5.82 -29.01 -8.79
CA PHE A 181 6.01 -28.87 -7.34
C PHE A 181 4.91 -29.53 -6.51
N LYS A 182 3.92 -30.16 -7.17
CA LYS A 182 2.82 -30.90 -6.55
C LYS A 182 2.02 -30.05 -5.55
N ILE A 183 1.92 -28.74 -5.78
CA ILE A 183 1.12 -27.85 -4.94
C ILE A 183 -0.35 -27.96 -5.35
N PRO A 184 -1.27 -28.32 -4.44
CA PRO A 184 -2.67 -28.51 -4.80
C PRO A 184 -3.32 -27.27 -5.44
N ASN A 185 -4.06 -27.45 -6.54
CA ASN A 185 -4.78 -26.36 -7.22
C ASN A 185 -5.68 -25.55 -6.27
N LYS A 186 -6.30 -26.18 -5.27
CA LYS A 186 -7.11 -25.46 -4.27
C LYS A 186 -6.38 -24.30 -3.58
N ILE A 187 -5.04 -24.41 -3.46
CA ILE A 187 -4.16 -23.39 -2.89
C ILE A 187 -3.80 -22.33 -3.93
N LEU A 188 -3.47 -22.76 -5.15
CA LEU A 188 -3.03 -21.90 -6.25
C LEU A 188 -4.18 -21.15 -6.92
N LYS A 189 -5.40 -21.66 -6.82
CA LYS A 189 -6.61 -21.10 -7.44
C LYS A 189 -6.79 -19.66 -6.97
N ASN A 190 -6.72 -18.74 -7.92
CA ASN A 190 -6.81 -17.28 -7.75
C ASN A 190 -5.59 -16.60 -7.08
N ALA A 191 -4.53 -17.34 -6.71
CA ALA A 191 -3.34 -16.77 -6.09
C ALA A 191 -2.61 -15.78 -7.02
N SER A 192 -2.31 -14.59 -6.54
CA SER A 192 -1.59 -13.58 -7.32
C SER A 192 -0.16 -14.02 -7.64
N LEU A 193 0.43 -13.43 -8.67
CA LEU A 193 1.79 -13.74 -9.10
C LEU A 193 2.81 -13.56 -7.97
N GLU A 194 2.60 -12.58 -7.09
CA GLU A 194 3.46 -12.36 -5.93
C GLU A 194 3.52 -13.58 -5.00
N TRP A 195 2.36 -14.14 -4.66
CA TRP A 195 2.29 -15.30 -3.78
C TRP A 195 2.79 -16.59 -4.44
N ILE A 196 2.65 -16.69 -5.76
CA ILE A 196 3.28 -17.76 -6.56
C ILE A 196 4.80 -17.69 -6.41
N PHE A 197 5.40 -16.49 -6.53
CA PHE A 197 6.84 -16.33 -6.30
C PHE A 197 7.25 -16.65 -4.87
N HIS A 198 6.39 -16.38 -3.87
CA HIS A 198 6.67 -16.80 -2.49
C HIS A 198 6.73 -18.33 -2.35
N ILE A 199 5.97 -19.10 -3.14
CA ILE A 199 6.08 -20.58 -3.12
C ILE A 199 7.46 -21.00 -3.60
N LEU A 200 7.92 -20.41 -4.71
CA LEU A 200 9.25 -20.66 -5.25
C LEU A 200 10.35 -20.28 -4.25
N LEU A 201 10.20 -19.13 -3.57
CA LEU A 201 11.08 -18.70 -2.47
C LEU A 201 11.15 -19.76 -1.36
N ILE A 202 10.01 -20.23 -0.84
CA ILE A 202 9.99 -21.20 0.27
C ILE A 202 10.59 -22.55 -0.13
N ASN A 203 10.38 -22.99 -1.37
CA ASN A 203 10.95 -24.23 -1.88
C ASN A 203 12.48 -24.18 -1.94
N GLN A 204 13.04 -23.00 -2.18
CA GLN A 204 14.48 -22.75 -2.39
C GLN A 204 15.21 -22.32 -1.11
N LEU A 205 14.46 -22.05 -0.04
CA LEU A 205 15.01 -21.70 1.26
C LEU A 205 15.42 -22.96 2.04
N LYS A 206 16.64 -22.95 2.60
CA LYS A 206 17.11 -23.97 3.56
C LYS A 206 16.20 -24.04 4.79
N GLU A 207 16.25 -25.14 5.54
CA GLU A 207 15.39 -25.34 6.73
C GLU A 207 15.60 -24.29 7.83
N LYS A 208 16.83 -23.79 7.98
CA LYS A 208 17.18 -22.69 8.89
C LYS A 208 17.38 -21.36 8.16
N GLY A 209 17.03 -21.31 6.88
CA GLY A 209 17.19 -20.12 6.06
C GLY A 209 16.19 -19.04 6.41
N LYS A 210 16.50 -17.81 6.00
CA LYS A 210 15.63 -16.64 6.15
C LYS A 210 15.46 -15.92 4.82
N GLY A 211 14.22 -15.67 4.43
CA GLY A 211 13.88 -14.91 3.23
C GLY A 211 13.20 -13.60 3.58
N ILE A 212 13.30 -12.60 2.72
CA ILE A 212 12.50 -11.38 2.78
C ILE A 212 11.90 -11.07 1.42
N SER A 213 10.67 -10.55 1.39
CA SER A 213 10.05 -10.06 0.17
C SER A 213 9.39 -8.71 0.38
N LEU A 214 9.72 -7.76 -0.50
CA LEU A 214 9.14 -6.42 -0.53
C LEU A 214 7.93 -6.42 -1.48
N VAL A 215 6.74 -6.07 -0.99
CA VAL A 215 5.47 -6.24 -1.72
C VAL A 215 4.52 -5.06 -1.51
N LYS A 216 3.53 -4.92 -2.41
CA LYS A 216 2.34 -4.10 -2.16
C LYS A 216 1.52 -4.71 -1.02
N THR A 217 1.05 -3.87 -0.11
CA THR A 217 0.26 -4.31 1.06
C THR A 217 -1.08 -4.95 0.71
N ASN A 218 -1.64 -4.71 -0.48
CA ASN A 218 -2.92 -5.29 -0.90
C ASN A 218 -2.92 -6.82 -0.94
N ILE A 219 -1.78 -7.47 -1.20
CA ILE A 219 -1.71 -8.93 -1.28
C ILE A 219 -1.96 -9.60 0.08
N LEU A 220 -1.83 -8.85 1.19
CA LEU A 220 -1.99 -9.32 2.56
C LEU A 220 -3.45 -9.55 2.98
N TYR A 221 -4.42 -8.94 2.28
CA TYR A 221 -5.84 -9.05 2.63
C TYR A 221 -6.77 -9.42 1.46
N LYS A 222 -6.36 -9.17 0.20
CA LYS A 222 -7.21 -9.42 -0.96
C LYS A 222 -7.86 -10.82 -0.95
N PRO A 223 -9.18 -10.95 -1.14
CA PRO A 223 -9.88 -12.24 -1.04
C PRO A 223 -9.33 -13.32 -1.97
N GLU A 224 -8.86 -12.93 -3.17
CA GLU A 224 -8.26 -13.86 -4.15
C GLU A 224 -7.06 -14.65 -3.58
N ASN A 225 -6.31 -14.06 -2.64
CA ASN A 225 -5.11 -14.64 -2.05
C ASN A 225 -5.37 -15.42 -0.76
N LYS A 226 -6.63 -15.58 -0.34
CA LYS A 226 -6.98 -16.20 0.95
C LYS A 226 -6.42 -17.61 1.10
N ASN A 227 -6.58 -18.47 0.10
CA ASN A 227 -6.16 -19.86 0.18
C ASN A 227 -4.63 -20.02 0.25
N ILE A 228 -3.90 -19.18 -0.48
CA ILE A 228 -2.44 -19.20 -0.43
C ILE A 228 -1.93 -18.59 0.89
N ARG A 229 -2.52 -17.50 1.39
CA ARG A 229 -2.21 -17.00 2.73
C ARG A 229 -2.42 -18.06 3.80
N LYS A 230 -3.56 -18.76 3.75
CA LYS A 230 -3.83 -19.92 4.62
C LYS A 230 -2.69 -20.95 4.57
N TYR A 231 -2.28 -21.35 3.38
CA TYR A 231 -1.17 -22.29 3.20
C TYR A 231 0.13 -21.79 3.86
N PHE A 232 0.52 -20.53 3.66
CA PHE A 232 1.75 -19.98 4.26
C PHE A 232 1.68 -19.87 5.78
N VAL A 233 0.52 -19.44 6.30
CA VAL A 233 0.29 -19.28 7.74
C VAL A 233 0.30 -20.64 8.43
N GLU A 234 -0.47 -21.61 7.95
CA GLU A 234 -0.61 -22.94 8.60
C GLU A 234 0.66 -23.77 8.53
N ASN A 235 1.50 -23.58 7.51
CA ASN A 235 2.81 -24.24 7.43
C ASN A 235 3.92 -23.50 8.20
N GLY A 236 3.61 -22.37 8.85
CA GLY A 236 4.58 -21.59 9.62
C GLY A 236 5.69 -21.01 8.76
N TYR A 237 5.38 -20.60 7.52
CA TYR A 237 6.34 -20.06 6.57
C TYR A 237 6.59 -18.55 6.73
N ILE A 238 5.79 -17.87 7.53
CA ILE A 238 5.92 -16.44 7.78
C ILE A 238 6.43 -16.24 9.21
N GLU A 239 7.55 -15.53 9.34
CA GLU A 239 8.16 -15.14 10.62
C GLU A 239 7.59 -13.80 11.09
N SER A 240 7.60 -12.81 10.20
CA SER A 240 7.11 -11.47 10.51
C SER A 240 6.61 -10.72 9.28
N ILE A 241 5.79 -9.70 9.51
CA ILE A 241 5.28 -8.77 8.50
C ILE A 241 5.47 -7.36 9.03
N ILE A 242 6.21 -6.56 8.28
CA ILE A 242 6.57 -5.19 8.65
C ILE A 242 5.84 -4.25 7.69
N TYR A 243 4.96 -3.41 8.22
CA TYR A 243 4.25 -2.39 7.46
C TYR A 243 5.13 -1.15 7.33
N LEU A 244 5.58 -0.86 6.11
CA LEU A 244 6.54 0.20 5.83
C LEU A 244 5.83 1.54 5.54
N PRO A 245 6.55 2.67 5.68
CA PRO A 245 6.05 3.96 5.21
C PRO A 245 5.56 3.92 3.75
N LYS A 246 4.60 4.79 3.41
CA LYS A 246 4.24 5.05 2.00
C LYS A 246 5.30 5.92 1.31
N ASN A 247 5.23 6.07 -0.02
CA ASN A 247 6.09 6.99 -0.80
C ASN A 247 7.59 6.74 -0.58
N MET A 248 8.00 5.48 -0.47
CA MET A 248 9.41 5.12 -0.28
C MET A 248 10.18 4.94 -1.58
N LEU A 249 9.48 4.64 -2.67
CA LEU A 249 10.06 4.51 -4.01
C LEU A 249 9.58 5.68 -4.88
N ILE A 250 10.40 6.05 -5.85
CA ILE A 250 10.13 7.18 -6.74
C ILE A 250 8.90 6.88 -7.60
N ASP A 251 8.02 7.87 -7.78
CA ASP A 251 6.72 7.72 -8.46
C ASP A 251 5.83 6.55 -8.00
N TYR A 252 6.05 6.09 -6.75
CA TYR A 252 5.34 4.95 -6.19
C TYR A 252 4.63 5.35 -4.88
N PRO A 253 3.37 5.81 -4.95
CA PRO A 253 2.65 6.33 -3.78
C PRO A 253 2.04 5.23 -2.90
N PHE A 254 2.19 3.96 -3.28
CA PHE A 254 1.53 2.85 -2.60
C PHE A 254 2.31 2.44 -1.34
N PRO A 255 1.62 2.07 -0.26
CA PRO A 255 2.25 1.53 0.93
C PRO A 255 2.78 0.12 0.69
N LEU A 256 4.00 -0.13 1.17
CA LEU A 256 4.71 -1.40 1.04
C LEU A 256 4.69 -2.19 2.34
N ALA A 257 4.89 -3.50 2.23
CA ALA A 257 5.17 -4.35 3.36
C ALA A 257 6.41 -5.20 3.07
N LEU A 258 7.18 -5.50 4.11
CA LEU A 258 8.23 -6.50 4.06
C LEU A 258 7.72 -7.75 4.76
N ILE A 259 7.61 -8.85 4.01
CA ILE A 259 7.28 -10.17 4.57
C ILE A 259 8.60 -10.89 4.82
N VAL A 260 8.82 -11.31 6.06
CA VAL A 260 9.97 -12.11 6.47
C VAL A 260 9.53 -13.56 6.54
N PHE A 261 10.21 -14.42 5.79
CA PHE A 261 9.97 -15.84 5.69
C PHE A 261 11.03 -16.62 6.45
N SER A 262 10.61 -17.62 7.19
CA SER A 262 11.43 -18.71 7.70
C SER A 262 10.51 -19.91 7.95
N LYS A 263 11.03 -21.07 8.35
CA LYS A 263 10.21 -22.28 8.46
C LYS A 263 9.87 -22.62 9.90
N LYS A 264 8.75 -23.30 10.09
CA LYS A 264 8.29 -23.86 11.39
C LYS A 264 8.00 -22.78 12.44
N ASN A 265 7.59 -21.60 11.99
CA ASN A 265 7.10 -20.56 12.88
C ASN A 265 5.77 -20.99 13.50
N LYS A 266 5.61 -20.76 14.81
CA LYS A 266 4.35 -20.99 15.54
C LYS A 266 3.54 -19.71 15.74
N LYS A 267 4.18 -18.58 15.48
CA LYS A 267 3.64 -17.24 15.66
C LYS A 267 4.14 -16.36 14.52
N ILE A 268 3.32 -15.39 14.12
CA ILE A 268 3.70 -14.34 13.18
C ILE A 268 3.83 -13.05 13.96
N LYS A 269 4.91 -12.33 13.71
CA LYS A 269 5.14 -11.02 14.31
C LYS A 269 4.75 -9.89 13.35
N PHE A 270 3.83 -9.04 13.77
CA PHE A 270 3.35 -7.89 13.01
C PHE A 270 3.99 -6.62 13.56
N ILE A 271 4.57 -5.78 12.69
CA ILE A 271 5.29 -4.57 13.08
C ILE A 271 4.78 -3.39 12.26
N ASP A 272 4.30 -2.35 12.93
CA ASP A 272 3.85 -1.10 12.30
C ASP A 272 4.98 -0.09 12.32
N ALA A 273 5.73 -0.04 11.21
CA ALA A 273 6.80 0.91 10.97
C ALA A 273 6.35 2.06 10.07
N TYR A 274 5.03 2.26 9.85
CA TYR A 274 4.51 3.22 8.86
C TYR A 274 4.97 4.66 9.09
N LYS A 275 5.27 5.01 10.35
CA LYS A 275 5.74 6.36 10.75
C LYS A 275 7.27 6.46 10.88
N PHE A 276 8.01 5.39 10.61
CA PHE A 276 9.45 5.33 10.88
C PHE A 276 10.22 5.80 9.65
N CYS A 277 10.12 7.10 9.36
CA CYS A 277 10.81 7.72 8.23
C CYS A 277 11.11 9.19 8.49
N LYS A 278 12.12 9.68 7.77
CA LYS A 278 12.34 11.10 7.50
C LYS A 278 11.70 11.44 6.15
N ILE A 279 10.97 12.55 6.08
CA ILE A 279 10.43 13.05 4.81
C ILE A 279 11.52 13.91 4.16
N GLU A 280 11.92 13.55 2.95
CA GLU A 280 12.85 14.34 2.13
C GLU A 280 12.17 14.82 0.85
N LYS A 281 12.48 16.06 0.46
CA LYS A 281 11.91 16.70 -0.71
C LYS A 281 12.94 16.72 -1.82
N PHE A 282 12.62 16.07 -2.93
CA PHE A 282 13.47 16.00 -4.12
C PHE A 282 12.91 16.83 -5.26
N LYS A 283 13.81 17.42 -6.04
CA LYS A 283 13.51 18.05 -7.33
C LYS A 283 14.00 17.11 -8.41
N ILE A 284 13.05 16.51 -9.13
CA ILE A 284 13.32 15.53 -10.19
C ILE A 284 13.24 16.24 -11.53
N GLU A 285 14.35 16.23 -12.27
CA GLU A 285 14.46 16.76 -13.62
C GLU A 285 14.19 15.65 -14.63
N PHE A 286 13.19 15.85 -15.49
CA PHE A 286 12.84 14.92 -16.56
C PHE A 286 13.55 15.32 -17.84
N ILE A 287 14.49 14.48 -18.25
CA ILE A 287 15.33 14.68 -19.42
C ILE A 287 14.67 14.02 -20.64
N ASP A 288 14.49 14.81 -21.68
CA ASP A 288 14.13 14.35 -23.01
C ASP A 288 15.41 13.98 -23.78
N ASN A 289 15.54 12.69 -24.09
CA ASN A 289 16.69 12.12 -24.79
C ASN A 289 16.45 11.92 -26.30
N TYR A 290 15.32 12.39 -26.84
CA TYR A 290 15.00 12.22 -28.28
C TYR A 290 15.86 13.10 -29.19
N PHE A 291 16.49 14.14 -28.66
CA PHE A 291 17.36 15.05 -29.42
C PHE A 291 18.84 14.78 -29.16
N LYS A 292 19.70 15.04 -30.16
CA LYS A 292 21.18 14.99 -30.03
C LYS A 292 21.72 15.86 -28.88
N ASN A 293 20.90 16.76 -28.34
CA ASN A 293 21.14 17.54 -27.13
C ASN A 293 20.05 17.23 -26.10
N PRO A 294 20.37 16.55 -24.97
CA PRO A 294 19.41 16.31 -23.90
C PRO A 294 18.86 17.64 -23.37
N LYS A 295 17.55 17.73 -23.17
CA LYS A 295 16.90 18.92 -22.59
C LYS A 295 16.04 18.54 -21.40
N ILE A 296 16.06 19.38 -20.36
CA ILE A 296 15.11 19.29 -19.26
C ILE A 296 13.74 19.67 -19.82
N SER A 297 12.82 18.71 -19.82
CA SER A 297 11.45 18.86 -20.30
C SER A 297 10.48 19.26 -19.21
N GLU A 298 10.74 18.85 -17.97
CA GLU A 298 9.87 19.07 -16.81
C GLU A 298 10.69 18.97 -15.52
N ILE A 299 10.30 19.70 -14.47
CA ILE A 299 10.84 19.53 -13.12
C ILE A 299 9.66 19.28 -12.18
N LYS A 300 9.67 18.16 -11.45
CA LYS A 300 8.66 17.85 -10.42
C LYS A 300 9.28 17.84 -9.03
N GLU A 301 8.53 18.34 -8.06
CA GLU A 301 8.88 18.19 -6.65
C GLU A 301 8.15 16.97 -6.07
N GLN A 302 8.88 16.04 -5.47
CA GLN A 302 8.32 14.87 -4.82
C GLN A 302 8.84 14.73 -3.39
N ASN A 303 7.93 14.44 -2.46
CA ASN A 303 8.30 14.03 -1.10
C ASN A 303 8.48 12.50 -1.07
N ILE A 304 9.66 12.06 -0.65
CA ILE A 304 10.02 10.65 -0.49
C ILE A 304 10.27 10.39 0.99
N ASN A 305 9.72 9.29 1.50
CA ASN A 305 9.93 8.86 2.88
C ASN A 305 11.14 7.94 2.95
N ILE A 306 12.18 8.37 3.66
CA ILE A 306 13.45 7.65 3.79
C ILE A 306 13.55 7.04 5.18
N ILE A 307 13.89 5.75 5.24
CA ILE A 307 14.27 5.10 6.50
C ILE A 307 15.71 5.51 6.81
N ILE A 308 15.95 6.10 7.98
CA ILE A 308 17.29 6.43 8.45
C ILE A 308 17.79 5.39 9.46
N ASP A 309 19.07 5.43 9.83
CA ASP A 309 19.70 4.47 10.75
C ASP A 309 18.94 4.26 12.05
N THR A 310 18.52 5.34 12.71
CA THR A 310 17.73 5.26 13.96
C THR A 310 16.35 4.62 13.74
N ASN A 311 15.80 4.65 12.52
CA ASN A 311 14.60 3.90 12.18
C ASN A 311 14.91 2.42 12.00
N VAL A 312 16.03 2.09 11.33
CA VAL A 312 16.47 0.69 11.16
C VAL A 312 16.66 0.03 12.52
N GLU A 313 17.42 0.65 13.42
CA GLU A 313 17.66 0.16 14.78
C GLU A 313 16.35 -0.14 15.51
N LYS A 314 15.40 0.82 15.49
CA LYS A 314 14.07 0.64 16.08
C LYS A 314 13.33 -0.54 15.46
N ILE A 315 13.34 -0.71 14.14
CA ILE A 315 12.64 -1.84 13.50
C ILE A 315 13.28 -3.17 13.93
N ILE A 316 14.60 -3.25 13.96
CA ILE A 316 15.32 -4.46 14.41
C ILE A 316 15.03 -4.77 15.88
N ASP A 317 15.03 -3.77 16.75
CA ASP A 317 14.62 -3.93 18.15
C ASP A 317 13.20 -4.44 18.24
N LEU A 318 12.27 -3.88 17.44
CA LEU A 318 10.90 -4.35 17.37
C LEU A 318 10.80 -5.79 16.87
N ILE A 319 11.64 -6.26 15.95
CA ILE A 319 11.71 -7.65 15.46
C ILE A 319 12.23 -8.60 16.53
N ASN A 320 13.20 -8.17 17.35
CA ASN A 320 13.81 -9.01 18.38
C ASN A 320 13.02 -9.00 19.70
N ASN A 321 12.20 -7.98 19.94
CA ASN A 321 11.46 -7.82 21.20
C ASN A 321 10.40 -8.93 21.41
N GLN A 322 10.47 -9.67 22.51
CA GLN A 322 9.50 -10.73 22.78
C GLN A 322 8.14 -10.21 23.28
N LYS A 323 8.10 -8.99 23.82
CA LYS A 323 6.90 -8.39 24.39
C LYS A 323 6.07 -7.69 23.31
N ASN A 324 4.76 -7.83 23.44
CA ASN A 324 3.80 -7.08 22.67
C ASN A 324 3.78 -5.62 23.14
N ILE A 325 3.94 -4.70 22.21
CA ILE A 325 3.89 -3.26 22.43
C ILE A 325 3.06 -2.59 21.33
N LYS A 326 2.90 -1.27 21.40
CA LYS A 326 2.03 -0.53 20.50
C LYS A 326 2.39 -0.68 19.02
N GLU A 327 3.67 -0.80 18.68
CA GLU A 327 4.16 -0.90 17.30
C GLU A 327 4.58 -2.32 16.88
N SER A 328 4.54 -3.31 17.79
CA SER A 328 5.01 -4.68 17.51
C SER A 328 4.21 -5.70 18.30
N PHE A 329 3.63 -6.66 17.59
CA PHE A 329 2.66 -7.59 18.14
C PHE A 329 2.87 -9.01 17.58
N SER A 330 2.94 -10.03 18.44
CA SER A 330 3.08 -11.44 18.03
C SER A 330 1.77 -12.20 18.21
N LYS A 331 1.24 -12.78 17.13
CA LYS A 331 0.06 -13.66 17.16
C LYS A 331 0.42 -15.10 16.89
N LYS A 332 -0.26 -16.02 17.57
CA LYS A 332 -0.15 -17.44 17.20
C LYS A 332 -0.89 -17.70 15.89
N ILE A 333 -0.54 -18.80 15.23
CA ILE A 333 -1.17 -19.20 13.97
C ILE A 333 -2.68 -19.38 14.14
N GLU A 334 -3.12 -19.92 15.28
CA GLU A 334 -4.53 -20.19 15.56
C GLU A 334 -5.36 -18.89 15.62
N ASP A 335 -4.80 -17.81 16.20
CA ASP A 335 -5.47 -16.50 16.31
C ASP A 335 -5.59 -15.77 14.96
N ILE A 336 -4.87 -16.22 13.94
CA ILE A 336 -4.93 -15.69 12.57
C ILE A 336 -6.02 -16.40 11.76
N VAL A 337 -6.32 -17.66 12.09
CA VAL A 337 -7.43 -18.42 11.48
C VAL A 337 -8.77 -17.72 11.75
N GLU A 338 -8.97 -17.22 12.98
CA GLU A 338 -10.18 -16.48 13.37
C GLU A 338 -10.40 -15.20 12.53
N LYS A 339 -9.33 -14.66 11.93
CA LYS A 339 -9.35 -13.45 11.09
C LYS A 339 -9.30 -13.75 9.60
N ASP A 340 -9.75 -14.94 9.21
CA ASP A 340 -9.81 -15.35 7.81
C ASP A 340 -8.45 -15.26 7.08
N TYR A 341 -7.36 -15.49 7.81
CA TYR A 341 -5.98 -15.36 7.34
C TYR A 341 -5.65 -13.97 6.77
N ASN A 342 -6.29 -12.92 7.28
CA ASN A 342 -5.94 -11.54 6.98
C ASN A 342 -4.62 -11.17 7.66
N LEU A 343 -3.63 -10.73 6.86
CA LEU A 343 -2.27 -10.44 7.30
C LEU A 343 -1.98 -8.93 7.40
N VAL A 344 -3.01 -8.07 7.39
CA VAL A 344 -2.84 -6.63 7.62
C VAL A 344 -2.30 -6.39 9.03
N VAL A 345 -1.17 -5.68 9.12
CA VAL A 345 -0.47 -5.42 10.38
C VAL A 345 -1.37 -4.73 11.41
N THR A 346 -2.03 -3.65 11.02
CA THR A 346 -2.85 -2.82 11.93
C THR A 346 -4.08 -3.57 12.46
N GLU A 347 -4.65 -4.48 11.67
CA GLU A 347 -5.78 -5.32 12.08
C GLU A 347 -5.34 -6.46 13.01
N ASN A 348 -4.05 -6.79 13.02
CA ASN A 348 -3.49 -7.87 13.84
C ASN A 348 -2.89 -7.42 15.18
N PHE A 349 -3.06 -6.16 15.58
CA PHE A 349 -2.63 -5.70 16.91
C PHE A 349 -3.66 -6.07 17.99
N GLU A 350 -3.26 -6.79 19.04
CA GLU A 350 -4.18 -7.13 20.16
C GLU A 350 -4.63 -5.92 20.94
N ILE A 351 -3.94 -4.77 20.97
CA ILE A 351 -4.46 -3.60 21.69
C ILE A 351 -5.92 -3.34 21.29
N LEU A 352 -6.25 -3.53 20.01
CA LEU A 352 -7.62 -3.40 19.52
C LEU A 352 -8.52 -4.59 19.92
N VAL A 353 -8.02 -5.82 19.89
CA VAL A 353 -8.77 -7.03 20.30
C VAL A 353 -9.02 -7.06 21.82
N ASP A 354 -8.06 -6.65 22.64
CA ASP A 354 -8.18 -6.52 24.10
C ASP A 354 -9.02 -5.31 24.50
N ILE A 355 -8.97 -4.21 23.74
CA ILE A 355 -9.93 -3.11 23.86
C ILE A 355 -11.35 -3.62 23.55
N LEU A 356 -11.53 -4.37 22.46
CA LEU A 356 -12.82 -4.98 22.10
C LEU A 356 -13.29 -6.05 23.12
N LYS A 357 -12.39 -6.89 23.63
CA LYS A 357 -12.67 -7.87 24.70
C LYS A 357 -12.97 -7.19 26.05
N LYS A 358 -12.41 -6.01 26.31
CA LYS A 358 -12.80 -5.16 27.45
C LYS A 358 -14.21 -4.61 27.27
N PHE A 359 -14.63 -4.33 26.03
CA PHE A 359 -16.02 -4.03 25.69
C PHE A 359 -16.85 -5.31 25.67
N LYS A 360 -17.02 -5.94 26.85
CA LYS A 360 -17.80 -7.17 27.06
C LYS A 360 -19.25 -7.11 26.55
N ASN A 361 -19.75 -5.92 26.24
CA ASN A 361 -21.13 -5.69 25.82
C ASN A 361 -21.14 -5.23 24.37
N GLU A 362 -21.09 -6.19 23.45
CA GLU A 362 -21.58 -5.94 22.10
C GLU A 362 -23.11 -5.80 22.17
N ILE A 363 -23.62 -4.68 21.68
CA ILE A 363 -25.05 -4.37 21.71
C ILE A 363 -25.55 -4.33 20.28
N LYS A 364 -26.74 -4.90 20.03
CA LYS A 364 -27.37 -4.81 18.72
C LYS A 364 -27.73 -3.37 18.43
N PHE A 365 -27.43 -2.94 17.21
CA PHE A 365 -27.59 -1.57 16.80
C PHE A 365 -29.00 -1.03 17.06
N LYS A 366 -30.05 -1.83 16.76
CA LYS A 366 -31.44 -1.48 17.05
C LYS A 366 -31.75 -1.09 18.51
N ASP A 367 -30.97 -1.55 19.49
CA ASP A 367 -31.23 -1.33 20.92
C ASP A 367 -30.66 0.04 21.40
N ILE A 368 -29.82 0.67 20.59
CA ILE A 368 -29.09 1.92 20.86
C ILE A 368 -29.31 3.01 19.79
N ILE A 369 -30.08 2.70 18.74
CA ILE A 369 -30.51 3.65 17.72
C ILE A 369 -31.89 4.21 18.08
N LYS A 370 -32.01 5.54 18.03
CA LYS A 370 -33.27 6.27 18.25
C LYS A 370 -34.12 6.34 16.98
N ASN A 371 -33.48 6.54 15.83
CA ASN A 371 -34.14 6.61 14.54
C ASN A 371 -33.19 6.16 13.41
N ILE A 372 -33.70 5.38 12.45
CA ILE A 372 -32.98 4.97 11.26
C ILE A 372 -33.89 5.03 10.04
N VAL A 373 -33.60 5.93 9.11
CA VAL A 373 -34.46 6.19 7.96
C VAL A 373 -33.66 6.38 6.69
N ARG A 374 -34.31 6.22 5.54
CA ARG A 374 -33.72 6.61 4.25
C ARG A 374 -33.94 8.10 4.02
N GLY A 375 -33.00 8.75 3.33
CA GLY A 375 -33.18 10.11 2.84
C GLY A 375 -34.32 10.22 1.81
N SER A 376 -34.54 11.44 1.32
CA SER A 376 -35.64 11.73 0.39
C SER A 376 -35.48 10.96 -0.94
N GLN A 377 -36.45 10.11 -1.25
CA GLN A 377 -36.47 9.32 -2.49
C GLN A 377 -37.06 10.10 -3.69
N LYS A 378 -37.48 11.35 -3.48
CA LYS A 378 -38.06 12.15 -4.55
C LYS A 378 -36.97 12.85 -5.34
N THR A 379 -37.17 12.94 -6.64
CA THR A 379 -36.36 13.83 -7.49
C THR A 379 -36.76 15.27 -7.18
N ILE A 380 -35.89 16.02 -6.50
CA ILE A 380 -36.15 17.40 -6.10
C ILE A 380 -35.69 18.40 -7.20
N SER A 381 -35.40 17.91 -8.43
CA SER A 381 -34.97 18.75 -9.56
C SER A 381 -35.91 19.91 -9.88
N LYS A 382 -37.22 19.71 -9.71
CA LYS A 382 -38.24 20.76 -9.93
C LYS A 382 -38.16 21.93 -8.95
N PHE A 383 -37.52 21.72 -7.80
CA PHE A 383 -37.35 22.74 -6.76
C PHE A 383 -35.92 23.28 -6.71
N LYS A 384 -35.07 22.93 -7.68
CA LYS A 384 -33.68 23.38 -7.72
C LYS A 384 -33.61 24.89 -7.86
N SER A 385 -32.72 25.50 -7.09
CA SER A 385 -32.32 26.91 -7.20
C SER A 385 -30.95 26.99 -7.87
N GLU A 386 -30.77 28.00 -8.71
CA GLU A 386 -29.44 28.38 -9.24
C GLU A 386 -28.71 29.31 -8.27
N GLU A 387 -29.46 30.01 -7.42
CA GLU A 387 -28.93 30.88 -6.36
C GLU A 387 -28.84 30.13 -5.03
N GLU A 388 -27.90 30.56 -4.19
CA GLU A 388 -27.74 30.05 -2.83
C GLU A 388 -28.99 30.34 -1.99
N THR A 389 -29.51 29.32 -1.32
CA THR A 389 -30.65 29.44 -0.41
C THR A 389 -30.34 28.80 0.94
N GLN A 390 -31.28 28.95 1.89
CA GLN A 390 -31.22 28.23 3.16
C GLN A 390 -31.46 26.72 3.01
N TYR A 391 -32.00 26.25 1.88
CA TYR A 391 -32.39 24.85 1.69
C TYR A 391 -31.38 24.11 0.81
N ILE A 392 -30.79 23.05 1.33
CA ILE A 392 -29.75 22.26 0.65
C ILE A 392 -30.26 20.84 0.40
N TYR A 393 -30.08 20.35 -0.82
CA TYR A 393 -30.24 18.93 -1.14
C TYR A 393 -28.87 18.24 -1.17
N LEU A 394 -28.65 17.34 -0.21
CA LEU A 394 -27.35 16.70 -0.01
C LEU A 394 -27.24 15.38 -0.79
N SER A 395 -26.20 15.26 -1.59
CA SER A 395 -25.89 14.12 -2.46
C SER A 395 -24.60 13.41 -2.03
N LEU A 396 -24.29 12.26 -2.64
CA LEU A 396 -23.10 11.47 -2.28
C LEU A 396 -21.79 12.18 -2.62
N SER A 397 -21.74 13.07 -3.62
CA SER A 397 -20.53 13.82 -3.98
C SER A 397 -20.12 14.82 -2.90
N ASP A 398 -21.06 15.23 -2.06
CA ASP A 398 -20.90 16.30 -1.07
C ASP A 398 -20.28 15.80 0.25
N ILE A 399 -20.10 14.49 0.36
CA ILE A 399 -19.41 13.83 1.49
C ILE A 399 -18.02 13.40 1.07
N ASN A 400 -17.01 13.92 1.76
CA ASN A 400 -15.61 13.56 1.58
C ASN A 400 -14.87 13.50 2.93
N ASP A 401 -14.08 12.44 3.14
CA ASP A 401 -13.23 12.25 4.33
C ASP A 401 -13.97 12.38 5.68
N GLY A 402 -15.19 11.85 5.77
CA GLY A 402 -15.99 11.89 6.99
C GLY A 402 -16.75 13.20 7.22
N LEU A 403 -16.63 14.18 6.32
CA LEU A 403 -17.18 15.52 6.46
C LEU A 403 -18.20 15.86 5.36
N ILE A 404 -19.14 16.74 5.70
CA ILE A 404 -20.04 17.40 4.75
C ILE A 404 -19.41 18.75 4.37
N GLU A 405 -19.03 18.92 3.11
CA GLU A 405 -18.35 20.13 2.65
C GLU A 405 -19.34 21.20 2.21
N PHE A 406 -20.08 21.80 3.15
CA PHE A 406 -21.17 22.76 2.86
C PHE A 406 -20.79 23.87 1.88
N LYS A 407 -19.55 24.36 1.91
CA LYS A 407 -19.06 25.43 1.02
C LYS A 407 -18.91 25.04 -0.45
N ASN A 408 -18.93 23.74 -0.76
CA ASN A 408 -18.79 23.22 -2.11
C ASN A 408 -20.12 22.69 -2.67
N ILE A 409 -21.22 22.80 -1.91
CA ILE A 409 -22.52 22.29 -2.33
C ILE A 409 -23.22 23.34 -3.19
N GLU A 410 -23.58 22.95 -4.41
CA GLU A 410 -24.33 23.79 -5.36
C GLU A 410 -25.79 23.35 -5.52
N ASN A 411 -26.19 22.30 -4.79
CA ASN A 411 -27.53 21.72 -4.86
C ASN A 411 -28.50 22.45 -3.93
N TYR A 412 -28.82 23.70 -4.24
CA TYR A 412 -29.79 24.51 -3.50
C TYR A 412 -31.22 24.27 -3.94
N LEU A 413 -32.17 24.48 -3.02
CA LEU A 413 -33.59 24.37 -3.26
C LEU A 413 -34.30 25.70 -3.04
N LYS A 414 -35.22 26.08 -3.92
CA LYS A 414 -36.05 27.28 -3.76
C LYS A 414 -37.00 27.14 -2.57
N GLU A 415 -37.58 25.95 -2.45
CA GLU A 415 -38.48 25.57 -1.36
C GLU A 415 -38.38 24.08 -1.09
N VAL A 416 -38.87 23.68 0.08
CA VAL A 416 -38.99 22.27 0.46
C VAL A 416 -40.47 21.95 0.59
N PRO A 417 -41.00 20.98 -0.18
CA PRO A 417 -42.39 20.58 -0.03
C PRO A 417 -42.66 20.08 1.40
N LYS A 418 -43.81 20.44 1.98
CA LYS A 418 -44.17 20.06 3.38
C LYS A 418 -44.00 18.58 3.69
N ASN A 419 -44.30 17.70 2.73
CA ASN A 419 -44.14 16.24 2.90
C ASN A 419 -42.68 15.74 2.88
N GLN A 420 -41.72 16.61 2.56
CA GLN A 420 -40.27 16.36 2.59
C GLN A 420 -39.59 16.93 3.83
N GLU A 421 -40.20 17.88 4.56
CA GLU A 421 -39.60 18.50 5.75
C GLU A 421 -39.21 17.49 6.83
N LYS A 422 -39.91 16.36 6.90
CA LYS A 422 -39.57 15.24 7.80
C LYS A 422 -38.19 14.61 7.55
N PHE A 423 -37.56 14.89 6.41
CA PHE A 423 -36.21 14.43 6.07
C PHE A 423 -35.13 15.47 6.38
N PHE A 424 -35.47 16.59 7.01
CA PHE A 424 -34.45 17.50 7.51
C PHE A 424 -33.56 16.76 8.50
N ILE A 425 -32.28 16.67 8.16
CA ILE A 425 -31.30 16.09 9.07
C ILE A 425 -31.08 17.03 10.25
N LYS A 426 -30.78 16.44 11.40
CA LYS A 426 -30.43 17.16 12.63
C LYS A 426 -28.92 17.17 12.78
N ASN A 427 -28.40 17.98 13.70
CA ASN A 427 -27.01 17.84 14.15
C ASN A 427 -26.78 16.48 14.80
N ASN A 428 -25.55 15.99 14.71
CA ASN A 428 -25.10 14.69 15.22
C ASN A 428 -25.78 13.45 14.58
N SER A 429 -26.52 13.63 13.49
CA SER A 429 -27.00 12.50 12.69
C SER A 429 -25.87 11.94 11.84
N ILE A 430 -25.79 10.62 11.71
CA ILE A 430 -24.80 9.96 10.86
C ILE A 430 -25.44 9.63 9.51
N LEU A 431 -24.74 9.98 8.44
CA LEU A 431 -25.09 9.68 7.06
C LEU A 431 -24.22 8.53 6.57
N LEU A 432 -24.86 7.46 6.12
CA LEU A 432 -24.22 6.28 5.54
C LEU A 432 -24.71 6.09 4.10
N SER A 433 -23.80 5.96 3.13
CA SER A 433 -24.19 5.70 1.74
C SER A 433 -24.80 4.32 1.58
N LYS A 434 -25.99 4.22 1.00
CA LYS A 434 -26.70 2.95 0.81
C LYS A 434 -25.96 1.94 -0.08
N TYR A 435 -25.09 2.40 -0.97
CA TYR A 435 -24.41 1.61 -1.98
C TYR A 435 -22.89 1.64 -1.83
N GLY A 436 -22.24 0.57 -2.29
CA GLY A 436 -20.79 0.50 -2.50
C GLY A 436 -20.05 -0.27 -1.41
N SER A 437 -19.03 -1.04 -1.82
CA SER A 437 -18.17 -1.84 -0.94
C SER A 437 -17.18 -1.03 -0.08
N SER A 438 -17.12 0.29 -0.29
CA SER A 438 -16.44 1.27 0.55
C SER A 438 -17.42 2.43 0.81
N PRO A 439 -18.28 2.31 1.84
CA PRO A 439 -19.37 3.25 2.02
C PRO A 439 -18.86 4.62 2.48
N LYS A 440 -19.48 5.69 1.94
CA LYS A 440 -19.28 7.05 2.44
C LYS A 440 -20.01 7.23 3.76
N LEU A 441 -19.31 7.83 4.72
CA LEU A 441 -19.80 8.15 6.06
C LEU A 441 -19.60 9.64 6.32
N ALA A 442 -20.55 10.29 6.98
CA ALA A 442 -20.35 11.61 7.56
C ALA A 442 -21.21 11.79 8.81
N ILE A 443 -20.78 12.68 9.70
CA ILE A 443 -21.60 13.18 10.79
C ILE A 443 -22.05 14.61 10.48
N SER A 444 -23.33 14.90 10.68
CA SER A 444 -23.90 16.20 10.34
C SER A 444 -23.58 17.27 11.40
N GLN A 445 -23.04 18.40 10.94
CA GLN A 445 -22.87 19.64 11.69
C GLN A 445 -23.36 20.78 10.79
N ILE A 446 -24.67 21.02 10.83
CA ILE A 446 -25.40 21.90 9.94
C ILE A 446 -25.19 23.36 10.40
N PRO A 447 -24.84 24.29 9.49
CA PRO A 447 -24.81 25.72 9.80
C PRO A 447 -26.18 26.24 10.23
N ASP A 448 -26.22 27.20 11.15
CA ASP A 448 -27.46 27.71 11.75
C ASP A 448 -28.45 28.31 10.73
N ASP A 449 -27.94 28.83 9.62
CA ASP A 449 -28.73 29.44 8.53
C ASP A 449 -29.20 28.43 7.48
N LYS A 450 -28.87 27.13 7.62
CA LYS A 450 -29.16 26.10 6.62
C LYS A 450 -30.10 25.01 7.14
N LYS A 451 -30.89 24.46 6.21
CA LYS A 451 -31.73 23.28 6.39
C LYS A 451 -31.43 22.29 5.28
N VAL A 452 -31.14 21.04 5.63
CA VAL A 452 -30.54 20.07 4.70
C VAL A 452 -31.41 18.84 4.58
N ILE A 453 -31.70 18.43 3.34
CA ILE A 453 -32.38 17.17 3.02
C ILE A 453 -31.41 16.25 2.27
N PRO A 454 -31.02 15.11 2.84
CA PRO A 454 -30.23 14.11 2.13
C PRO A 454 -31.06 13.37 1.09
N SER A 455 -30.39 13.01 -0.01
CA SER A 455 -30.93 12.11 -1.02
C SER A 455 -31.24 10.72 -0.48
N GLY A 456 -32.13 9.98 -1.16
CA GLY A 456 -32.49 8.60 -0.84
C GLY A 456 -31.35 7.58 -1.00
N ASN A 457 -30.18 8.05 -1.44
CA ASN A 457 -28.93 7.28 -1.46
C ASN A 457 -28.26 7.23 -0.08
N PHE A 458 -28.78 7.95 0.91
CA PHE A 458 -28.33 7.89 2.29
C PHE A 458 -29.28 7.10 3.19
N ILE A 459 -28.68 6.43 4.16
CA ILE A 459 -29.32 6.05 5.42
C ILE A 459 -28.91 7.10 6.46
N ILE A 460 -29.90 7.65 7.15
CA ILE A 460 -29.76 8.63 8.23
C ILE A 460 -29.93 7.87 9.54
N ILE A 461 -28.95 7.98 10.43
CA ILE A 461 -28.89 7.26 11.70
C ILE A 461 -28.84 8.31 12.81
N GLU A 462 -29.83 8.30 13.70
CA GLU A 462 -29.86 9.06 14.95
C GLU A 462 -29.73 8.07 16.11
N VAL A 463 -28.70 8.24 16.93
CA VAL A 463 -28.43 7.38 18.09
C VAL A 463 -29.24 7.83 19.30
N ASP A 464 -29.42 6.93 20.26
CA ASP A 464 -29.82 7.29 21.62
C ASP A 464 -28.59 7.86 22.35
N GLU A 465 -28.46 9.20 22.40
CA GLU A 465 -27.28 9.90 22.92
C GLU A 465 -26.99 9.62 24.40
N GLU A 466 -27.99 9.13 25.17
CA GLU A 466 -27.77 8.69 26.55
C GLU A 466 -26.98 7.38 26.64
N LYS A 467 -27.04 6.56 25.59
CA LYS A 467 -26.39 5.23 25.53
C LYS A 467 -25.14 5.25 24.65
N LEU A 468 -25.15 6.04 23.59
CA LEU A 468 -24.12 6.03 22.56
C LEU A 468 -23.79 7.44 22.10
N ASN A 469 -22.53 7.83 22.25
CA ASN A 469 -22.03 9.09 21.71
C ASN A 469 -21.93 8.99 20.16
N PRO A 470 -22.58 9.88 19.40
CA PRO A 470 -22.60 9.80 17.94
C PRO A 470 -21.21 9.98 17.30
N TRP A 471 -20.33 10.76 17.93
CA TRP A 471 -18.95 10.95 17.46
C TRP A 471 -18.07 9.72 17.73
N TYR A 472 -18.35 8.98 18.81
CA TYR A 472 -17.73 7.68 19.04
C TYR A 472 -18.14 6.68 17.95
N LEU A 473 -19.44 6.60 17.65
CA LEU A 473 -19.94 5.72 16.61
C LEU A 473 -19.33 6.04 15.23
N MET A 474 -19.24 7.33 14.89
CA MET A 474 -18.56 7.79 13.68
C MET A 474 -17.08 7.37 13.66
N SER A 475 -16.38 7.49 14.80
CA SER A 475 -14.99 7.04 14.94
C SER A 475 -14.85 5.52 14.75
N TYR A 476 -15.76 4.74 15.36
CA TYR A 476 -15.78 3.28 15.23
C TYR A 476 -15.98 2.85 13.77
N PHE A 477 -17.00 3.36 13.08
CA PHE A 477 -17.23 3.03 11.67
C PHE A 477 -16.14 3.54 10.72
N SER A 478 -15.42 4.59 11.09
CA SER A 478 -14.26 5.07 10.34
C SER A 478 -12.99 4.26 10.60
N SER A 479 -12.98 3.39 11.62
CA SER A 479 -11.85 2.51 11.91
C SER A 479 -11.82 1.30 10.96
N GLY A 480 -10.69 0.59 10.92
CA GLY A 480 -10.57 -0.64 10.13
C GLY A 480 -11.66 -1.67 10.46
N PHE A 481 -11.94 -1.89 11.75
CA PHE A 481 -12.96 -2.86 12.21
C PHE A 481 -14.38 -2.45 11.87
N GLY A 482 -14.77 -1.20 12.16
CA GLY A 482 -16.12 -0.74 11.85
C GLY A 482 -16.36 -0.66 10.35
N SER A 483 -15.33 -0.31 9.57
CA SER A 483 -15.37 -0.35 8.11
C SER A 483 -15.52 -1.79 7.58
N GLU A 484 -14.78 -2.76 8.13
CA GLU A 484 -14.93 -4.18 7.78
C GLU A 484 -16.31 -4.72 8.16
N LYS A 485 -16.80 -4.42 9.37
CA LYS A 485 -18.15 -4.80 9.83
C LYS A 485 -19.24 -4.25 8.92
N LEU A 486 -19.11 -2.98 8.52
CA LEU A 486 -20.00 -2.39 7.52
C LEU A 486 -19.85 -3.15 6.20
N LYS A 487 -18.63 -3.34 5.69
CA LYS A 487 -18.39 -4.04 4.42
C LYS A 487 -18.99 -5.44 4.38
N GLU A 488 -18.79 -6.26 5.41
CA GLU A 488 -19.42 -7.58 5.56
C GLU A 488 -20.93 -7.49 5.36
N THR A 489 -21.56 -6.54 6.04
CA THR A 489 -23.00 -6.27 5.97
C THR A 489 -23.48 -5.89 4.55
N TYR A 490 -22.63 -5.24 3.74
CA TYR A 490 -22.90 -4.93 2.33
C TYR A 490 -22.70 -6.15 1.43
N THR A 491 -21.61 -6.91 1.58
CA THR A 491 -21.30 -8.09 0.73
C THR A 491 -22.31 -9.22 0.88
N GLU A 492 -22.90 -9.40 2.06
CA GLU A 492 -24.00 -10.36 2.23
C GLU A 492 -25.31 -9.91 1.57
N ALA A 493 -25.39 -8.66 1.08
CA ALA A 493 -26.58 -8.11 0.44
C ALA A 493 -26.49 -8.19 -1.09
N LYS A 494 -27.61 -8.54 -1.76
CA LYS A 494 -27.67 -8.52 -3.22
C LYS A 494 -27.37 -7.10 -3.73
N ASN A 495 -26.45 -6.96 -4.69
CA ASN A 495 -26.04 -5.72 -5.36
C ASN A 495 -25.34 -4.66 -4.47
N ASP A 496 -24.51 -5.07 -3.50
CA ASP A 496 -23.71 -4.17 -2.64
C ASP A 496 -24.56 -3.04 -2.00
N THR A 497 -25.77 -3.39 -1.60
CA THR A 497 -26.78 -2.45 -1.09
C THR A 497 -27.17 -2.84 0.33
N ILE A 498 -26.83 -2.01 1.32
CA ILE A 498 -27.22 -2.28 2.70
C ILE A 498 -28.72 -1.98 2.93
N SER A 499 -29.39 -2.89 3.64
CA SER A 499 -30.78 -2.68 4.09
C SER A 499 -30.80 -2.22 5.55
N ILE A 500 -31.79 -1.39 5.92
CA ILE A 500 -31.98 -0.94 7.31
C ILE A 500 -32.07 -2.12 8.27
N ARG A 501 -32.81 -3.18 7.91
CA ARG A 501 -32.93 -4.40 8.74
C ARG A 501 -31.60 -5.09 9.01
N LYS A 502 -30.67 -5.09 8.04
CA LYS A 502 -29.34 -5.66 8.26
C LYS A 502 -28.52 -4.78 9.19
N LEU A 503 -28.56 -3.48 8.95
CA LEU A 503 -27.87 -2.50 9.78
C LEU A 503 -28.39 -2.50 11.23
N GLU A 504 -29.69 -2.69 11.45
CA GLU A 504 -30.29 -2.82 12.78
C GLU A 504 -29.78 -4.03 13.59
N ASN A 505 -29.32 -5.08 12.89
CA ASN A 505 -28.88 -6.32 13.52
C ASN A 505 -27.35 -6.43 13.66
N ILE A 506 -26.58 -5.44 13.22
CA ILE A 506 -25.15 -5.45 13.49
C ILE A 506 -24.92 -5.32 14.99
N GLU A 507 -23.90 -6.01 15.48
CA GLU A 507 -23.43 -5.92 16.85
C GLU A 507 -22.21 -5.00 16.86
N ILE A 508 -22.23 -4.01 17.76
CA ILE A 508 -21.14 -3.05 17.92
C ILE A 508 -20.69 -2.97 19.38
N PRO A 509 -19.39 -2.72 19.64
CA PRO A 509 -18.90 -2.47 20.98
C PRO A 509 -19.46 -1.14 21.50
N VAL A 510 -19.95 -1.15 22.75
CA VAL A 510 -20.43 0.06 23.43
C VAL A 510 -19.68 0.21 24.76
N PRO A 511 -18.58 0.99 24.79
CA PRO A 511 -17.84 1.32 26.01
C PRO A 511 -18.70 2.04 27.05
N PRO A 512 -18.26 2.14 28.31
CA PRO A 512 -18.80 3.13 29.23
C PRO A 512 -18.75 4.55 28.64
N ILE A 513 -19.77 5.37 28.91
CA ILE A 513 -19.94 6.70 28.27
C ILE A 513 -18.69 7.59 28.37
N LYS A 514 -17.97 7.55 29.50
CA LYS A 514 -16.72 8.31 29.72
C LYS A 514 -15.62 7.94 28.71
N GLU A 515 -15.52 6.68 28.34
CA GLU A 515 -14.54 6.22 27.36
C GLU A 515 -14.97 6.61 25.94
N GLN A 516 -16.28 6.52 25.64
CA GLN A 516 -16.84 7.01 24.39
C GLN A 516 -16.54 8.50 24.21
N GLU A 517 -16.73 9.32 25.25
CA GLU A 517 -16.45 10.76 25.23
C GLU A 517 -14.97 11.08 24.94
N LYS A 518 -14.04 10.31 25.53
CA LYS A 518 -12.61 10.48 25.27
C LYS A 518 -12.28 10.23 23.78
N ILE A 519 -12.76 9.11 23.24
CA ILE A 519 -12.55 8.74 21.83
C ILE A 519 -13.21 9.77 20.91
N ALA A 520 -14.47 10.11 21.19
CA ALA A 520 -15.24 11.12 20.46
C ALA A 520 -14.51 12.46 20.38
N LYS A 521 -13.93 12.91 21.50
CA LYS A 521 -13.16 14.16 21.56
C LYS A 521 -11.93 14.12 20.65
N GLU A 522 -11.07 13.11 20.79
CA GLU A 522 -9.85 12.99 19.97
C GLU A 522 -10.18 12.85 18.47
N TYR A 523 -11.24 12.11 18.15
CA TYR A 523 -11.70 11.95 16.77
C TYR A 523 -12.23 13.26 16.20
N ARG A 524 -13.06 13.99 16.95
CA ARG A 524 -13.58 15.31 16.55
C ARG A 524 -12.46 16.34 16.36
N GLU A 525 -11.46 16.35 17.23
CA GLU A 525 -10.27 17.19 17.08
C GLU A 525 -9.47 16.85 15.81
N SER A 526 -9.36 15.56 15.48
CA SER A 526 -8.70 15.11 14.25
C SER A 526 -9.47 15.55 13.00
N LEU A 527 -10.79 15.43 13.01
CA LEU A 527 -11.64 15.90 11.90
C LEU A 527 -11.56 17.43 11.71
N LYS A 528 -11.51 18.21 12.80
CA LYS A 528 -11.27 19.66 12.73
C LYS A 528 -9.94 19.99 12.05
N LYS A 529 -8.86 19.30 12.43
CA LYS A 529 -7.54 19.47 11.80
C LYS A 529 -7.59 19.13 10.30
N ILE A 530 -8.31 18.09 9.90
CA ILE A 530 -8.51 17.73 8.49
C ILE A 530 -9.23 18.86 7.75
N GLU A 531 -10.31 19.40 8.31
CA GLU A 531 -11.06 20.51 7.74
C GLU A 531 -10.18 21.77 7.56
N GLU A 532 -9.39 22.12 8.57
CA GLU A 532 -8.44 23.23 8.51
C GLU A 532 -7.36 23.02 7.44
N MET A 533 -6.79 21.82 7.34
CA MET A 533 -5.80 21.47 6.32
C MET A 533 -6.40 21.55 4.91
N LYS A 534 -7.63 21.07 4.71
CA LYS A 534 -8.34 21.18 3.43
C LYS A 534 -8.58 22.65 3.05
N LYS A 535 -8.96 23.50 4.01
CA LYS A 535 -9.13 24.94 3.78
C LYS A 535 -7.82 25.60 3.35
N LYS A 536 -6.71 25.29 4.03
CA LYS A 536 -5.37 25.78 3.66
C LYS A 536 -5.00 25.32 2.25
N LEU A 537 -5.19 24.04 1.93
CA LEU A 537 -4.91 23.49 0.61
C LEU A 537 -5.72 24.20 -0.49
N LYS A 538 -7.02 24.43 -0.26
CA LYS A 538 -7.87 25.15 -1.23
C LYS A 538 -7.38 26.58 -1.47
N ASN A 539 -6.97 27.28 -0.42
CA ASN A 539 -6.40 28.62 -0.54
C ASN A 539 -5.08 28.62 -1.33
N GLU A 540 -4.17 27.68 -1.06
CA GLU A 540 -2.92 27.56 -1.82
C GLU A 540 -3.16 27.22 -3.30
N ILE A 541 -4.13 26.35 -3.58
CA ILE A 541 -4.55 26.06 -4.97
C ILE A 541 -5.09 27.32 -5.64
N GLN A 542 -5.95 28.09 -4.96
CA GLN A 542 -6.47 29.35 -5.51
C GLN A 542 -5.36 30.37 -5.76
N ASN A 543 -4.46 30.58 -4.78
CA ASN A 543 -3.30 31.44 -4.92
C ASN A 543 -2.46 31.04 -6.14
N SER A 544 -2.24 29.73 -6.33
CA SER A 544 -1.47 29.21 -7.47
C SER A 544 -2.07 29.57 -8.83
N ARG A 545 -3.40 29.62 -8.95
CA ARG A 545 -4.11 30.05 -10.17
C ARG A 545 -4.02 31.56 -10.38
N GLU A 546 -4.03 32.33 -9.30
CA GLU A 546 -3.91 33.79 -9.34
C GLU A 546 -2.48 34.27 -9.62
N ILE A 547 -1.45 33.45 -9.42
CA ILE A 547 -0.06 33.78 -9.77
C ILE A 547 0.04 34.23 -11.23
N PHE A 548 -0.56 33.47 -12.17
CA PHE A 548 -0.53 33.86 -13.58
C PHE A 548 -1.18 35.22 -13.79
N ILE A 549 -2.37 35.46 -13.23
CA ILE A 549 -3.11 36.73 -13.35
C ILE A 549 -2.32 37.90 -12.74
N LYS A 550 -1.68 37.67 -11.59
CA LYS A 550 -0.88 38.66 -10.87
C LYS A 550 0.35 39.10 -11.66
N TYR A 551 1.01 38.18 -12.36
CA TYR A 551 2.22 38.47 -13.13
C TYR A 551 1.96 38.73 -14.62
N SER A 552 0.75 38.45 -15.13
CA SER A 552 0.35 38.80 -16.50
C SER A 552 -0.17 40.23 -16.64
N GLY A 553 -0.23 41.02 -15.56
CA GLY A 553 -0.53 42.45 -15.62
C GLY A 553 -1.90 42.78 -16.22
N GLY A 554 -2.89 41.89 -16.07
CA GLY A 554 -4.23 42.09 -16.64
C GLY A 554 -4.30 42.03 -18.17
N LEU A 555 -3.31 41.42 -18.85
CA LEU A 555 -3.33 41.20 -20.30
C LEU A 555 -4.22 40.01 -20.75
N VAL A 556 -5.37 39.82 -20.12
CA VAL A 556 -6.41 38.89 -20.59
C VAL A 556 -7.67 39.68 -20.92
#